data_AF-A0A525VPK0-F1
#
_entry.id   AF-A0A525VPK0-F1
#
_cell.length_a   1.000
_cell.length_b   1.000
_cell.length_c   1.000
_cell.angle_alpha   90.00
_cell.angle_beta   90.00
_cell.angle_gamma   90.00
#
_symmetry.space_group_name_H-M   'P 1'
#
loop_
_entity.id
_entity.type
_entity.pdbx_description
1 polymer ?
#
loop_
_entity_poly.entity_id
_entity_poly.type
_entity_poly.pdbx_seq_one_letter_code
_entity_poly.pdbx_strand_id
1 'polypeptide(L)' 'MDCPKCKGLMMMERFSDFFLVFYAWKCINCGAVIDKTIANNRRNSLAAKATKEAEPAIV' A
#
# COMPACT_ATOMS: atom_id res chain seq x y z
N MET A 1 12.27 4.89 -3.27
CA MET A 1 10.98 4.17 -3.26
C MET A 1 10.10 4.81 -4.30
N ASP A 2 9.85 4.10 -5.39
CA ASP A 2 8.99 4.60 -6.46
C ASP A 2 7.54 4.24 -6.15
N CYS A 3 6.62 5.16 -6.42
CA CYS A 3 5.22 4.95 -6.14
C CYS A 3 4.68 3.79 -6.99
N PRO A 4 4.02 2.77 -6.41
CA PRO A 4 3.48 1.65 -7.19
C PRO A 4 2.34 2.05 -8.13
N LYS A 5 1.76 3.25 -7.95
CA LYS A 5 0.69 3.78 -8.81
C LYS A 5 1.23 4.56 -10.02
N CYS A 6 2.12 5.52 -9.78
CA CYS A 6 2.57 6.46 -10.81
C CYS A 6 4.08 6.41 -11.10
N LYS A 7 4.82 5.51 -10.44
CA LYS A 7 6.29 5.40 -10.49
C LYS A 7 7.03 6.71 -10.14
N GLY A 8 6.33 7.66 -9.53
CA GLY A 8 6.91 8.92 -9.07
C GLY A 8 7.64 8.78 -7.73
N LEU A 9 8.38 9.82 -7.36
CA LEU A 9 9.15 9.86 -6.12
C LEU A 9 8.22 9.79 -4.89
N MET A 10 8.57 8.93 -3.93
CA MET A 10 7.97 8.95 -2.60
C MET A 10 8.95 9.53 -1.58
N MET A 11 8.41 10.34 -0.66
CA MET A 11 9.15 10.93 0.45
C MET A 11 8.54 10.47 1.77
N MET A 12 9.39 10.30 2.78
CA MET A 12 8.94 9.95 4.12
C MET A 12 8.44 11.23 4.82
N GLU A 13 7.19 11.25 5.23
CA GLU A 13 6.55 12.40 5.87
C GLU A 13 6.02 11.97 7.25
N ARG A 14 6.09 12.88 8.22
CA ARG A 14 5.55 12.65 9.57
C ARG A 14 4.08 13.06 9.57
N PHE A 15 3.20 12.10 9.78
CA PHE A 15 1.78 12.33 9.98
C PHE A 15 1.49 12.36 11.48
N SER A 16 0.77 13.40 11.91
CA SER A 16 0.28 13.52 13.28
C SER A 16 -1.22 13.77 13.23
N ASP A 17 -1.97 12.80 13.74
CA ASP A 17 -3.38 12.95 14.08
C ASP A 17 -3.52 13.27 15.57
N PHE A 18 -4.73 13.50 16.06
CA PHE A 18 -5.01 13.78 17.47
C PHE A 18 -4.55 12.67 18.42
N PHE A 19 -4.56 11.41 17.98
CA PHE A 19 -4.26 10.25 18.83
C PHE A 19 -2.95 9.55 18.49
N LEU A 20 -2.39 9.76 17.30
CA LEU A 20 -1.27 8.97 16.79
C LEU A 20 -0.33 9.83 15.95
N VAL A 21 0.96 9.60 16.16
CA VAL A 21 2.03 10.11 15.30
C VAL A 21 2.70 8.92 14.64
N PHE A 22 2.77 8.93 13.32
CA PHE A 22 3.42 7.89 12.55
C PHE A 22 4.16 8.45 11.33
N TYR A 23 5.07 7.67 10.80
CA TYR A 23 5.82 8.01 9.59
C TYR A 23 5.29 7.18 8.43
N ALA A 24 4.92 7.84 7.34
CA ALA A 24 4.44 7.16 6.14
C ALA A 24 5.12 7.72 4.90
N TRP A 25 5.22 6.88 3.87
CA TRP A 25 5.71 7.32 2.56
C TRP A 25 4.58 7.97 1.80
N LYS A 26 4.74 9.23 1.40
CA LYS A 26 3.79 9.95 0.55
C LYS A 26 4.41 10.19 -0.82
N CYS A 27 3.68 9.85 -1.87
CA CYS A 27 4.08 10.21 -3.22
C CYS A 27 3.79 11.69 -3.49
N ILE A 28 4.79 12.42 -3.97
CA ILE A 28 4.67 13.85 -4.30
C ILE A 28 3.79 14.03 -5.55
N ASN A 29 3.82 13.07 -6.49
CA ASN A 29 3.16 13.22 -7.79
C ASN A 29 1.68 12.83 -7.78
N CYS A 30 1.28 11.80 -7.01
CA CYS A 30 -0.11 11.30 -6.99
C CYS A 30 -0.76 11.31 -5.61
N GLY A 31 -0.05 11.73 -4.56
CA GLY A 31 -0.57 11.77 -3.19
C GLY A 31 -0.75 10.40 -2.53
N ALA A 32 -0.38 9.29 -3.17
CA ALA A 32 -0.52 7.97 -2.58
C ALA A 32 0.33 7.84 -1.30
N VAL A 33 -0.30 7.40 -0.20
CA VAL A 33 0.35 7.15 1.09
C VAL A 33 0.54 5.65 1.29
N ILE A 34 1.73 5.25 1.75
CA ILE A 34 2.08 3.88 2.10
C ILE A 34 2.77 3.90 3.48
N ASP A 35 2.02 3.46 4.49
CA ASP A 35 2.53 3.09 5.81
C ASP A 35 2.82 1.58 5.86
N LYS A 36 3.54 1.12 6.89
CA LYS A 36 3.74 -0.30 7.24
C LYS A 36 2.42 -1.07 7.25
N THR A 37 1.36 -0.49 7.80
CA THR A 37 0.03 -1.12 7.86
C THR A 37 -0.56 -1.28 6.46
N ILE A 38 -0.47 -0.24 5.62
CA ILE A 38 -0.94 -0.26 4.23
C ILE A 38 -0.14 -1.28 3.41
N ALA A 39 1.18 -1.33 3.60
CA ALA A 39 2.04 -2.29 2.93
C ALA A 39 1.71 -3.74 3.34
N ASN A 40 1.42 -3.97 4.63
CA ASN A 40 1.01 -5.27 5.12
C ASN A 40 -0.37 -5.68 4.58
N ASN A 41 -1.33 -4.76 4.62
CA ASN A 41 -2.67 -4.99 4.08
C ASN A 41 -2.64 -5.31 2.57
N ARG A 42 -1.81 -4.60 1.79
CA ARG A 42 -1.63 -4.90 0.36
C ARG A 42 -1.06 -6.29 0.12
N ARG A 43 -0.05 -6.70 0.89
CA ARG A 43 0.51 -8.06 0.81
C ARG A 43 -0.55 -9.12 1.10
N ASN A 44 -1.33 -8.95 2.18
CA ASN A 44 -2.39 -9.87 2.54
C ASN A 44 -3.53 -9.91 1.51
N SER A 45 -3.89 -8.74 0.96
CA SER A 45 -4.93 -8.64 -0.08
C SER A 45 -4.51 -9.31 -1.40
N LEU A 46 -3.23 -9.19 -1.77
CA LEU A 46 -2.67 -9.86 -2.94
C LEU A 46 -2.57 -11.37 -2.73
N ALA A 47 -2.16 -11.82 -1.53
CA ALA A 47 -2.15 -13.22 -1.17
C ALA A 47 -3.57 -13.84 -1.19
N ALA A 48 -4.57 -13.11 -0.68
CA ALA A 48 -5.97 -13.55 -0.71
C ALA A 48 -6.59 -13.53 -2.12
N LYS A 49 -6.05 -12.75 -3.06
CA LYS A 49 -6.46 -12.80 -4.48
C LYS A 49 -5.85 -14.01 -5.18
N ALA A 50 -4.58 -14.32 -4.93
CA ALA A 50 -3.92 -15.48 -5.51
C ALA A 50 -4.60 -16.81 -5.14
N THR A 51 -5.17 -16.92 -3.94
CA THR A 51 -5.93 -18.12 -3.53
C THR A 51 -7.32 -18.21 -4.18
N LYS A 52 -7.88 -17.11 -4.68
CA LYS A 52 -9.20 -17.11 -5.36
C LYS A 52 -9.11 -17.33 -6.87
N GLU A 53 -7.99 -16.96 -7.50
CA GLU A 53 -7.74 -17.21 -8.93
C GLU A 53 -7.24 -18.64 -9.20
N ALA A 54 -6.91 -19.41 -8.15
CA ALA A 54 -6.51 -20.81 -8.22
C ALA A 54 -7.68 -21.81 -8.09
N GLU A 55 -8.93 -21.36 -8.19
CA GLU A 55 -10.09 -22.23 -8.42
C GLU A 55 -10.50 -22.14 -9.91
N PRO A 56 -9.74 -22.73 -10.86
CA PRO A 56 -10.21 -22.83 -12.22
C PRO A 56 -11.33 -23.87 -12.27
N ALA A 57 -12.46 -23.44 -12.83
CA ALA A 57 -13.36 -24.23 -13.66
C ALA A 57 -13.15 -25.77 -13.64
N ILE A 58 -13.86 -26.44 -12.73
CA ILE A 58 -14.25 -27.85 -12.91
C ILE A 58 -15.77 -27.92 -12.74
N VAL A 59 -16.51 -27.64 -13.81
CA VAL A 59 -17.79 -28.31 -14.16
C VAL A 59 -17.94 -28.28 -15.68
#